data_AF-A0A3R7IY04-F1
#
_entry.id   AF-A0A3R7IY04-F1
#
_cell.length_a   1.000
_cell.length_b   1.000
_cell.length_c   1.000
_cell.angle_alpha   90.00
_cell.angle_beta   90.00
_cell.angle_gamma   90.00
#
_symmetry.space_group_name_H-M   'P 1'
#
loop_
_entity.id
_entity.type
_entity.pdbx_description
1 polymer ?
#
loop_
_entity_poly.entity_id
_entity_poly.type
_entity_poly.pdbx_seq_one_letter_code
_entity_poly.pdbx_strand_id
1 'polypeptide(L)'
;MIDRLLGRAELKERIEELEEEKRHLERRAEAEEERRSDAVADRQRAEERVNELEHRIESLEERLERAEGTEASVEFRRVSDLRGPKLTDALDRFRAVESDDPEGLLTAFVPDADSVPATVADWFGERAALVRRAAPAVVLADDTGAVSVALTPPIAPDPFDRWSDRFRLDESWFRPTGRFAFALVRSDTFAVGTYEGAERVAFEGFTSDVKEAHSKGGFSQGRFERRREGQIDDHLDRAAETLSEVADANDLDRVIAVGERSVLGRVRDRADVTDVSDATGKPEAALDDAFRDFWRVRVRAI
;
A
#
# COMPACT_ATOMS: atom_id res chain seq x y z
N MET A 1 -80.73 21.31 -18.77
CA MET A 1 -80.79 21.50 -20.24
C MET A 1 -80.24 22.85 -20.69
N ILE A 2 -80.34 23.92 -19.88
CA ILE A 2 -79.81 25.27 -20.20
C ILE A 2 -78.27 25.37 -20.12
N ASP A 3 -77.61 24.62 -19.21
CA ASP A 3 -76.14 24.65 -19.08
C ASP A 3 -75.38 24.06 -20.29
N ARG A 4 -76.04 23.21 -21.09
CA ARG A 4 -75.47 22.61 -22.31
C ARG A 4 -75.62 23.52 -23.55
N LEU A 5 -76.56 24.48 -23.50
CA LEU A 5 -76.86 25.42 -24.60
C LEU A 5 -76.10 26.76 -24.48
N LEU A 6 -75.43 27.02 -23.35
CA LEU A 6 -74.69 28.26 -23.07
C LEU A 6 -73.16 28.06 -22.90
N GLY A 7 -72.59 26.92 -23.31
CA GLY A 7 -71.14 26.64 -23.22
C GLY A 7 -70.58 26.49 -21.80
N ARG A 8 -71.44 26.56 -20.77
CA ARG A 8 -71.05 26.57 -19.36
C ARG A 8 -70.57 25.20 -18.85
N ALA A 9 -71.07 24.11 -19.46
CA ALA A 9 -70.61 22.76 -19.17
C ALA A 9 -69.17 22.52 -19.66
N GLU A 10 -68.87 22.94 -20.90
CA GLU A 10 -67.54 22.81 -21.51
C GLU A 10 -66.50 23.69 -20.78
N LEU A 11 -66.90 24.89 -20.35
CA LEU A 11 -66.06 25.74 -19.49
C LEU A 11 -65.79 25.11 -18.11
N LYS A 12 -66.75 24.40 -17.51
CA LYS A 12 -66.53 23.69 -16.24
C LYS A 12 -65.57 22.52 -16.40
N GLU A 13 -65.71 21.75 -17.47
CA GLU A 13 -64.81 20.65 -17.80
C GLU A 13 -63.38 21.18 -18.02
N ARG A 14 -63.24 22.30 -18.73
CA ARG A 14 -61.93 22.96 -18.92
C ARG A 14 -61.35 23.53 -17.62
N ILE A 15 -62.19 24.03 -16.72
CA ILE A 15 -61.75 24.48 -15.39
C ILE A 15 -61.27 23.29 -14.55
N GLU A 16 -62.00 22.17 -14.54
CA GLU A 16 -61.57 20.95 -13.84
C GLU A 16 -60.25 20.40 -14.39
N GLU A 17 -60.09 20.37 -15.72
CA GLU A 17 -58.85 19.95 -16.39
C GLU A 17 -57.67 20.88 -16.02
N LEU A 18 -57.86 22.20 -16.08
CA LEU A 18 -56.85 23.19 -15.71
C LEU A 18 -56.52 23.15 -14.22
N GLU A 19 -57.49 22.86 -13.35
CA GLU A 19 -57.26 22.68 -11.92
C GLU A 19 -56.47 21.40 -11.62
N GLU A 20 -56.74 20.30 -12.34
CA GLU A 20 -55.92 19.09 -12.26
C GLU A 20 -54.50 19.30 -12.78
N GLU A 21 -54.35 19.98 -13.91
CA GLU A 21 -53.05 20.31 -14.49
C GLU A 21 -52.25 21.24 -13.56
N LYS A 22 -52.90 22.25 -12.97
CA LYS A 22 -52.32 23.11 -11.94
C LYS A 22 -51.85 22.29 -10.73
N ARG A 23 -52.71 21.40 -10.20
CA ARG A 23 -52.33 20.50 -9.08
C ARG A 23 -51.16 19.58 -9.44
N HIS A 24 -51.07 19.13 -10.69
CA HIS A 24 -49.95 18.33 -11.17
C HIS A 24 -48.65 19.15 -11.26
N LEU A 25 -48.71 20.38 -11.80
CA LEU A 25 -47.57 21.29 -11.88
C LEU A 25 -47.08 21.73 -10.50
N GLU A 26 -47.98 22.02 -9.56
CA GLU A 26 -47.64 22.37 -8.17
C GLU A 26 -46.87 21.23 -7.50
N ARG A 27 -47.38 19.99 -7.56
CA ARG A 27 -46.68 18.81 -7.02
C ARG A 27 -45.31 18.59 -7.66
N ARG A 28 -45.18 18.87 -8.97
CA ARG A 28 -43.91 18.74 -9.67
C ARG A 28 -42.92 19.81 -9.25
N ALA A 29 -43.37 21.05 -9.07
CA ALA A 29 -42.54 22.15 -8.58
C ALA A 29 -42.06 21.89 -7.16
N GLU A 30 -42.94 21.42 -6.28
CA GLU A 30 -42.63 21.09 -4.89
C GLU A 30 -41.59 19.95 -4.80
N ALA A 31 -41.73 18.90 -5.63
CA ALA A 31 -40.75 17.82 -5.71
C ALA A 31 -39.39 18.25 -6.31
N GLU A 32 -39.36 19.24 -7.21
CA GLU A 32 -38.10 19.81 -7.70
C GLU A 32 -37.44 20.71 -6.64
N GLU A 33 -38.23 21.46 -5.89
CA GLU A 33 -37.75 22.32 -4.80
C GLU A 33 -37.14 21.47 -3.67
N GLU A 34 -37.78 20.37 -3.30
CA GLU A 34 -37.28 19.40 -2.33
C GLU A 34 -35.93 18.80 -2.79
N ARG A 35 -35.84 18.33 -4.05
CA ARG A 35 -34.58 17.80 -4.60
C ARG A 35 -33.47 18.84 -4.64
N ARG A 36 -33.79 20.09 -4.91
CA ARG A 36 -32.80 21.18 -4.90
C ARG A 36 -32.31 21.46 -3.48
N SER A 37 -33.21 21.44 -2.50
CA SER A 37 -32.86 21.59 -1.08
C SER A 37 -31.92 20.47 -0.62
N ASP A 38 -32.25 19.22 -0.94
CA ASP A 38 -31.44 18.04 -0.59
C ASP A 38 -30.04 18.11 -1.21
N ALA A 39 -29.94 18.47 -2.50
CA ALA A 39 -28.65 18.61 -3.18
C ALA A 39 -27.77 19.72 -2.57
N VAL A 40 -28.37 20.82 -2.10
CA VAL A 40 -27.65 21.87 -1.38
C VAL A 40 -27.17 21.38 -0.02
N ALA A 41 -28.03 20.66 0.72
CA ALA A 41 -27.67 20.09 2.01
C ALA A 41 -26.56 19.03 1.89
N ASP A 42 -26.61 18.18 0.86
CA ASP A 42 -25.55 17.22 0.55
C ASP A 42 -24.22 17.93 0.24
N ARG A 43 -24.26 19.01 -0.56
CA ARG A 43 -23.06 19.81 -0.86
C ARG A 43 -22.48 20.45 0.40
N GLN A 44 -23.32 21.02 1.26
CA GLN A 44 -22.88 21.62 2.52
C GLN A 44 -22.22 20.59 3.44
N ARG A 45 -22.83 19.40 3.57
CA ARG A 45 -22.23 18.29 4.34
C ARG A 45 -20.88 17.84 3.78
N ALA A 46 -20.72 17.82 2.46
CA ALA A 46 -19.45 17.51 1.82
C ALA A 46 -18.39 18.61 2.07
N GLU A 47 -18.77 19.88 1.97
CA GLU A 47 -17.89 21.03 2.26
C GLU A 47 -17.45 21.05 3.73
N GLU A 48 -18.37 20.81 4.67
CA GLU A 48 -18.05 20.66 6.10
C GLU A 48 -17.03 19.55 6.34
N ARG A 49 -17.20 18.40 5.66
CA ARG A 49 -16.27 17.28 5.78
C ARG A 49 -14.88 17.61 5.23
N VAL A 50 -14.80 18.34 4.12
CA VAL A 50 -13.52 18.81 3.56
C VAL A 50 -12.84 19.73 4.56
N ASN A 51 -13.55 20.72 5.10
CA ASN A 51 -12.97 21.64 6.09
C ASN A 51 -12.49 20.91 7.36
N GLU A 52 -13.26 19.93 7.85
CA GLU A 52 -12.84 19.10 9.00
C GLU A 52 -11.56 18.30 8.68
N LEU A 53 -11.46 17.73 7.48
CA LEU A 53 -10.29 16.99 7.04
C LEU A 53 -9.08 17.91 6.85
N GLU A 54 -9.26 19.10 6.27
CA GLU A 54 -8.19 20.11 6.11
C GLU A 54 -7.66 20.56 7.47
N HIS A 55 -8.53 20.90 8.42
CA HIS A 55 -8.11 21.24 9.79
C HIS A 55 -7.40 20.08 10.48
N ARG A 56 -7.81 18.83 10.21
CA ARG A 56 -7.13 17.65 10.74
C ARG A 56 -5.75 17.46 10.12
N ILE A 57 -5.60 17.70 8.82
CA ILE A 57 -4.31 17.66 8.13
C ILE A 57 -3.38 18.72 8.73
N GLU A 58 -3.83 19.97 8.82
CA GLU A 58 -3.05 21.07 9.43
C GLU A 58 -2.61 20.73 10.86
N SER A 59 -3.53 20.20 11.68
CA SER A 59 -3.21 19.76 13.05
C SER A 59 -2.20 18.60 13.09
N LEU A 60 -2.28 17.66 12.14
CA LEU A 60 -1.33 16.56 12.01
C LEU A 60 0.03 17.04 11.52
N GLU A 61 0.08 17.96 10.56
CA GLU A 61 1.29 18.59 10.06
C GLU A 61 1.99 19.37 11.17
N GLU A 62 1.30 20.19 11.97
CA GLU A 62 1.92 20.86 13.11
C GLU A 62 2.42 19.88 14.18
N ARG A 63 1.70 18.76 14.38
CA ARG A 63 2.15 17.69 15.29
C ARG A 63 3.39 16.99 14.77
N LEU A 64 3.46 16.78 13.46
CA LEU A 64 4.62 16.24 12.79
C LEU A 64 5.79 17.22 12.89
N GLU A 65 5.62 18.50 12.56
CA GLU A 65 6.65 19.53 12.70
C GLU A 65 7.15 19.66 14.15
N ARG A 66 6.27 19.55 15.15
CA ARG A 66 6.67 19.57 16.57
C ARG A 66 7.43 18.31 16.98
N ALA A 67 7.07 17.14 16.43
CA ALA A 67 7.79 15.90 16.65
C ALA A 67 9.17 15.92 15.95
N GLU A 68 9.20 16.31 14.68
CA GLU A 68 10.40 16.49 13.87
C GLU A 68 11.33 17.55 14.49
N GLY A 69 10.79 18.68 14.97
CA GLY A 69 11.57 19.75 15.61
C GLY A 69 12.26 19.34 16.91
N THR A 70 11.85 18.22 17.53
CA THR A 70 12.54 17.63 18.69
C THR A 70 13.58 16.57 18.26
N GLU A 71 13.45 15.99 17.06
CA GLU A 71 14.40 15.03 16.45
C GLU A 71 15.42 15.68 15.47
N ALA A 72 15.23 16.94 15.08
CA ALA A 72 15.92 17.63 13.98
C ALA A 72 17.38 18.09 14.24
N SER A 73 18.19 17.39 15.04
CA SER A 73 19.63 17.67 15.07
C SER A 73 20.47 16.79 14.14
N VAL A 74 19.95 15.63 13.70
CA VAL A 74 20.75 14.66 12.93
C VAL A 74 20.00 14.20 11.68
N GLU A 75 20.60 14.42 10.51
CA GLU A 75 20.09 14.00 9.21
C GLU A 75 20.97 12.92 8.57
N PHE A 76 20.37 12.09 7.70
CA PHE A 76 21.15 11.10 6.96
C PHE A 76 22.11 11.83 6.00
N ARG A 77 23.39 11.47 6.05
CA ARG A 77 24.43 12.03 5.16
C ARG A 77 24.08 11.79 3.69
N ARG A 78 23.47 10.63 3.40
CA ARG A 78 23.05 10.24 2.05
C ARG A 78 21.96 9.17 2.13
N VAL A 79 21.00 9.25 1.21
CA VAL A 79 20.02 8.21 0.95
C VAL A 79 20.15 7.77 -0.51
N SER A 80 20.12 6.46 -0.78
CA SER A 80 20.24 5.92 -2.13
C SER A 80 19.48 4.59 -2.25
N ASP A 81 18.76 4.41 -3.34
CA ASP A 81 18.09 3.15 -3.65
C ASP A 81 18.93 2.34 -4.65
N LEU A 82 19.30 1.11 -4.26
CA LEU A 82 20.13 0.22 -5.05
C LEU A 82 19.37 -1.06 -5.40
N ARG A 83 19.68 -1.64 -6.57
CA ARG A 83 19.15 -2.93 -7.02
C ARG A 83 20.09 -3.59 -8.02
N GLY A 84 19.90 -4.89 -8.25
CA GLY A 84 20.65 -5.65 -9.26
C GLY A 84 22.18 -5.50 -9.11
N PRO A 85 22.93 -5.31 -10.20
CA PRO A 85 24.40 -5.26 -10.14
C PRO A 85 24.97 -4.16 -9.22
N LYS A 86 24.28 -3.02 -9.10
CA LYS A 86 24.74 -1.92 -8.21
C LYS A 86 24.61 -2.27 -6.73
N LEU A 87 23.56 -3.03 -6.38
CA LEU A 87 23.40 -3.52 -5.03
C LEU A 87 24.44 -4.59 -4.72
N THR A 88 24.66 -5.53 -5.64
CA THR A 88 25.71 -6.56 -5.50
C THR A 88 27.07 -5.93 -5.24
N ASP A 89 27.49 -4.98 -6.07
CA ASP A 89 28.76 -4.26 -5.89
C ASP A 89 28.84 -3.52 -4.54
N ALA A 90 27.75 -2.93 -4.06
CA ALA A 90 27.74 -2.27 -2.75
C ALA A 90 27.87 -3.27 -1.59
N LEU A 91 27.12 -4.38 -1.63
CA LEU A 91 27.18 -5.43 -0.60
C LEU A 91 28.55 -6.09 -0.56
N ASP A 92 29.15 -6.37 -1.71
CA ASP A 92 30.49 -6.97 -1.78
C ASP A 92 31.56 -6.04 -1.22
N ARG A 93 31.45 -4.73 -1.46
CA ARG A 93 32.32 -3.73 -0.83
C ARG A 93 32.17 -3.70 0.69
N PHE A 94 30.95 -3.80 1.23
CA PHE A 94 30.77 -3.90 2.67
C PHE A 94 31.37 -5.20 3.22
N ARG A 95 31.12 -6.35 2.58
CA ARG A 95 31.68 -7.65 2.99
C ARG A 95 33.21 -7.71 2.95
N ALA A 96 33.84 -6.90 2.10
CA ALA A 96 35.30 -6.80 2.00
C ALA A 96 35.94 -5.98 3.12
N VAL A 97 35.17 -5.29 3.96
CA VAL A 97 35.69 -4.61 5.16
C VAL A 97 36.01 -5.66 6.22
N GLU A 98 37.23 -5.62 6.73
CA GLU A 98 37.77 -6.52 7.74
C GLU A 98 38.44 -5.70 8.84
N SER A 99 38.39 -6.19 10.07
CA SER A 99 39.17 -5.67 11.19
C SER A 99 40.06 -6.76 11.78
N ASP A 100 41.28 -6.40 12.19
CA ASP A 100 42.13 -7.29 12.99
C ASP A 100 41.58 -7.45 14.42
N ASP A 101 40.74 -6.51 14.88
CA ASP A 101 40.03 -6.59 16.14
C ASP A 101 38.74 -7.42 15.95
N PRO A 102 38.55 -8.53 16.68
CA PRO A 102 37.32 -9.33 16.63
C PRO A 102 36.08 -8.57 17.12
N GLU A 103 36.22 -7.38 17.70
CA GLU A 103 35.12 -6.49 18.09
C GLU A 103 35.12 -5.17 17.30
N GLY A 104 35.76 -5.14 16.11
CA GLY A 104 35.91 -3.91 15.32
C GLY A 104 34.70 -3.51 14.46
N LEU A 105 33.83 -4.45 14.06
CA LEU A 105 32.71 -4.21 13.14
C LEU A 105 31.37 -4.66 13.72
N LEU A 106 30.45 -3.73 13.92
CA LEU A 106 29.08 -3.96 14.38
C LEU A 106 28.16 -4.26 13.19
N THR A 107 27.46 -5.39 13.28
CA THR A 107 26.26 -5.65 12.48
C THR A 107 25.07 -5.86 13.40
N ALA A 108 23.96 -5.17 13.14
CA ALA A 108 22.71 -5.41 13.85
C ALA A 108 21.52 -5.37 12.90
N PHE A 109 20.48 -6.15 13.18
CA PHE A 109 19.16 -5.97 12.56
C PHE A 109 18.19 -5.35 13.58
N VAL A 110 17.62 -4.22 13.20
CA VAL A 110 16.63 -3.47 13.97
C VAL A 110 15.28 -3.64 13.27
N PRO A 111 14.32 -4.38 13.86
CA PRO A 111 13.05 -4.71 13.20
C PRO A 111 12.09 -3.52 13.15
N ASP A 112 12.09 -2.66 14.16
CA ASP A 112 11.23 -1.48 14.26
C ASP A 112 11.89 -0.39 15.12
N ALA A 113 11.29 0.81 15.12
CA ALA A 113 11.83 1.98 15.81
C ALA A 113 11.93 1.84 17.33
N ASP A 114 11.12 0.96 17.93
CA ASP A 114 11.08 0.73 19.38
C ASP A 114 12.02 -0.41 19.82
N SER A 115 12.59 -1.14 18.85
CA SER A 115 13.40 -2.34 19.07
C SER A 115 14.88 -2.14 18.76
N VAL A 116 15.43 -0.96 19.06
CA VAL A 116 16.88 -0.69 18.89
C VAL A 116 17.67 -1.38 20.00
N PRO A 117 18.62 -2.29 19.69
CA PRO A 117 19.47 -2.93 20.68
C PRO A 117 20.34 -1.93 21.45
N ALA A 118 20.63 -2.21 22.73
CA ALA A 118 21.46 -1.36 23.57
C ALA A 118 22.84 -1.10 22.92
N THR A 119 23.46 -2.12 22.35
CA THR A 119 24.74 -2.02 21.61
C THR A 119 24.69 -0.95 20.51
N VAL A 120 23.58 -0.87 19.79
CA VAL A 120 23.37 0.12 18.73
C VAL A 120 23.11 1.50 19.31
N ALA A 121 22.28 1.60 20.35
CA ALA A 121 21.99 2.87 21.03
C ALA A 121 23.26 3.49 21.66
N ASP A 122 24.06 2.66 22.33
CA ASP A 122 25.31 3.06 22.99
C ASP A 122 26.35 3.50 21.95
N TRP A 123 26.48 2.76 20.84
CA TRP A 123 27.42 3.09 19.77
C TRP A 123 27.07 4.41 19.06
N PHE A 124 25.81 4.55 18.62
CA PHE A 124 25.40 5.69 17.82
C PHE A 124 25.05 6.93 18.66
N GLY A 125 24.80 6.78 19.97
CA GLY A 125 24.40 7.87 20.85
C GLY A 125 23.19 8.62 20.30
N GLU A 126 23.32 9.93 20.11
CA GLU A 126 22.26 10.77 19.51
C GLU A 126 21.85 10.29 18.10
N ARG A 127 22.79 9.73 17.33
CA ARG A 127 22.51 9.21 15.98
C ARG A 127 21.68 7.93 15.99
N ALA A 128 21.40 7.32 17.14
CA ALA A 128 20.47 6.20 17.24
C ALA A 128 19.05 6.59 16.77
N ALA A 129 18.70 7.89 16.79
CA ALA A 129 17.48 8.41 16.18
C ALA A 129 17.41 8.12 14.67
N LEU A 130 18.55 8.21 13.96
CA LEU A 130 18.62 7.86 12.53
C LEU A 130 18.42 6.37 12.31
N VAL A 131 18.90 5.52 13.21
CA VAL A 131 18.65 4.07 13.16
C VAL A 131 17.16 3.77 13.34
N ARG A 132 16.51 4.39 14.34
CA ARG A 132 15.06 4.26 14.56
C ARG A 132 14.27 4.63 13.31
N ARG A 133 14.61 5.77 12.69
CA ARG A 133 13.98 6.27 11.45
C ARG A 133 14.26 5.38 10.23
N ALA A 134 15.33 4.59 10.26
CA ALA A 134 15.69 3.67 9.18
C ALA A 134 15.00 2.31 9.30
N ALA A 135 14.53 1.92 10.48
CA ALA A 135 13.94 0.61 10.75
C ALA A 135 12.72 0.32 9.85
N PRO A 136 12.52 -0.92 9.35
CA PRO A 136 13.41 -2.08 9.52
C PRO A 136 14.75 -1.91 8.78
N ALA A 137 15.87 -2.19 9.47
CA ALA A 137 17.20 -1.99 8.91
C ALA A 137 18.27 -2.93 9.47
N VAL A 138 19.15 -3.40 8.58
CA VAL A 138 20.46 -3.93 8.94
C VAL A 138 21.44 -2.75 9.04
N VAL A 139 21.97 -2.52 10.23
CA VAL A 139 22.91 -1.46 10.57
C VAL A 139 24.32 -2.00 10.57
N LEU A 140 25.22 -1.25 9.92
CA LEU A 140 26.65 -1.50 9.83
C LEU A 140 27.41 -0.33 10.43
N ALA A 141 28.32 -0.61 11.34
CA ALA A 141 29.25 0.35 11.89
C ALA A 141 30.63 -0.26 12.12
N ASP A 142 31.70 0.53 11.97
CA ASP A 142 33.04 0.16 12.41
C ASP A 142 33.49 1.02 13.60
N ASP A 143 34.45 0.51 14.35
CA ASP A 143 35.06 1.16 15.53
C ASP A 143 35.78 2.49 15.21
N THR A 144 36.18 2.74 13.97
CA THR A 144 36.78 4.01 13.53
C THR A 144 35.76 5.06 13.10
N GLY A 145 34.50 4.65 12.87
CA GLY A 145 33.41 5.49 12.36
C GLY A 145 33.50 5.81 10.85
N ALA A 146 34.34 5.12 10.10
CA ALA A 146 34.44 5.26 8.65
C ALA A 146 33.22 4.68 7.90
N VAL A 147 32.60 3.66 8.48
CA VAL A 147 31.40 2.96 8.04
C VAL A 147 30.30 3.20 9.08
N SER A 148 29.19 3.75 8.61
CA SER A 148 28.01 4.06 9.41
C SER A 148 26.82 4.11 8.46
N VAL A 149 26.12 2.97 8.34
CA VAL A 149 25.13 2.72 7.28
C VAL A 149 23.97 1.90 7.81
N ALA A 150 22.75 2.22 7.38
CA ALA A 150 21.56 1.39 7.52
C ALA A 150 21.04 0.94 6.14
N LEU A 151 20.78 -0.35 6.00
CA LEU A 151 20.26 -1.01 4.80
C LEU A 151 18.86 -1.53 5.12
N THR A 152 17.82 -1.17 4.36
CA THR A 152 16.50 -1.79 4.50
C THR A 152 16.46 -3.11 3.72
N PRO A 153 16.38 -4.28 4.40
CA PRO A 153 16.36 -5.56 3.70
C PRO A 153 14.94 -5.90 3.19
N PRO A 154 14.79 -6.36 1.93
CA PRO A 154 13.55 -6.94 1.43
C PRO A 154 13.06 -8.13 2.25
N ILE A 155 14.00 -8.93 2.76
CA ILE A 155 13.72 -10.06 3.63
C ILE A 155 14.33 -9.79 5.00
N ALA A 156 13.48 -9.59 6.01
CA ALA A 156 13.90 -9.37 7.37
C ALA A 156 14.57 -10.64 7.96
N PRO A 157 15.79 -10.55 8.51
CA PRO A 157 16.34 -11.60 9.35
C PRO A 157 15.70 -11.59 10.75
N ASP A 158 15.99 -12.63 11.54
CA ASP A 158 15.72 -12.57 12.98
C ASP A 158 16.52 -11.43 13.64
N PRO A 159 15.98 -10.74 14.65
CA PRO A 159 16.71 -9.69 15.37
C PRO A 159 18.05 -10.19 15.93
N PHE A 160 19.12 -9.43 15.70
CA PHE A 160 20.45 -9.70 16.24
C PHE A 160 21.27 -8.42 16.34
N ASP A 161 22.26 -8.41 17.22
CA ASP A 161 23.33 -7.42 17.25
C ASP A 161 24.64 -8.10 17.67
N ARG A 162 25.71 -7.84 16.93
CA ARG A 162 27.01 -8.47 17.18
C ARG A 162 28.15 -7.65 16.62
N TRP A 163 29.21 -7.53 17.41
CA TRP A 163 30.54 -7.15 16.95
C TRP A 163 31.31 -8.37 16.42
N SER A 164 32.04 -8.18 15.32
CA SER A 164 32.92 -9.17 14.70
C SER A 164 34.07 -8.46 14.00
N ASP A 165 35.02 -9.24 13.49
CA ASP A 165 36.03 -8.84 12.51
C ASP A 165 35.48 -8.60 11.08
N ARG A 166 34.21 -8.96 10.81
CA ARG A 166 33.55 -8.87 9.49
C ARG A 166 32.06 -8.52 9.60
N PHE A 167 31.53 -7.79 8.62
CA PHE A 167 30.08 -7.58 8.55
C PHE A 167 29.32 -8.85 8.19
N ARG A 168 28.24 -9.13 8.93
CA ARG A 168 27.31 -10.22 8.62
C ARG A 168 26.25 -9.74 7.63
N LEU A 169 26.42 -10.05 6.35
CA LEU A 169 25.49 -9.67 5.29
C LEU A 169 25.09 -10.89 4.47
N ASP A 170 24.07 -11.62 4.92
CA ASP A 170 23.55 -12.77 4.16
C ASP A 170 22.95 -12.30 2.83
N GLU A 171 23.20 -13.04 1.76
CA GLU A 171 22.65 -12.70 0.44
C GLU A 171 21.13 -12.82 0.40
N SER A 172 20.55 -13.77 1.13
CA SER A 172 19.12 -14.05 1.15
C SER A 172 18.28 -12.92 1.72
N TRP A 173 18.90 -11.97 2.44
CA TRP A 173 18.23 -10.79 2.98
C TRP A 173 17.98 -9.71 1.92
N PHE A 174 18.84 -9.66 0.89
CA PHE A 174 18.91 -8.54 -0.06
C PHE A 174 18.74 -8.95 -1.52
N ARG A 175 18.86 -10.24 -1.83
CA ARG A 175 18.86 -10.77 -3.19
C ARG A 175 17.90 -11.95 -3.33
N PRO A 176 17.31 -12.12 -4.53
CA PRO A 176 16.54 -13.31 -4.82
C PRO A 176 17.50 -14.50 -4.91
N THR A 177 17.45 -15.37 -3.91
CA THR A 177 18.29 -16.57 -3.77
C THR A 177 17.39 -17.78 -3.53
N GLY A 178 17.92 -18.97 -3.82
CA GLY A 178 17.13 -20.20 -3.71
C GLY A 178 16.01 -20.28 -4.75
N ARG A 179 15.04 -21.14 -4.48
CA ARG A 179 13.84 -21.34 -5.29
C ARG A 179 12.61 -20.88 -4.52
N PHE A 180 11.87 -19.90 -5.04
CA PHE A 180 10.75 -19.29 -4.33
C PHE A 180 9.61 -18.90 -5.27
N ALA A 181 8.41 -18.78 -4.72
CA ALA A 181 7.28 -18.16 -5.41
C ALA A 181 7.22 -16.67 -5.07
N PHE A 182 6.95 -15.83 -6.07
CA PHE A 182 6.68 -14.41 -5.89
C PHE A 182 5.34 -14.09 -6.56
N ALA A 183 4.40 -13.58 -5.78
CA ALA A 183 3.05 -13.27 -6.22
C ALA A 183 2.74 -11.78 -6.08
N LEU A 184 2.00 -11.24 -7.05
CA LEU A 184 1.34 -9.94 -7.01
C LEU A 184 -0.16 -10.17 -6.84
N VAL A 185 -0.76 -9.58 -5.81
CA VAL A 185 -2.19 -9.71 -5.49
C VAL A 185 -2.85 -8.33 -5.45
N ARG A 186 -3.80 -8.11 -6.34
CA ARG A 186 -4.63 -6.89 -6.39
C ARG A 186 -6.10 -7.26 -6.40
N SER A 187 -6.97 -6.27 -6.26
CA SER A 187 -8.42 -6.48 -6.33
C SER A 187 -8.91 -7.00 -7.69
N ASP A 188 -8.17 -6.75 -8.78
CA ASP A 188 -8.56 -7.11 -10.15
C ASP A 188 -7.49 -7.90 -10.93
N THR A 189 -6.31 -8.08 -10.35
CA THR A 189 -5.13 -8.63 -11.02
C THR A 189 -4.36 -9.54 -10.08
N PHE A 190 -4.10 -10.75 -10.54
CA PHE A 190 -3.24 -11.71 -9.86
C PHE A 190 -2.15 -12.21 -10.81
N ALA A 191 -0.94 -12.35 -10.29
CA ALA A 191 0.16 -12.96 -11.00
C ALA A 191 1.07 -13.67 -10.00
N VAL A 192 1.58 -14.83 -10.35
CA VAL A 192 2.57 -15.57 -9.57
C VAL A 192 3.63 -16.12 -10.51
N GLY A 193 4.89 -16.04 -10.08
CA GLY A 193 6.00 -16.69 -10.75
C GLY A 193 6.82 -17.52 -9.79
N THR A 194 7.34 -18.64 -10.28
CA THR A 194 8.38 -19.40 -9.58
C THR A 194 9.73 -18.92 -10.09
N TYR A 195 10.64 -18.62 -9.16
CA TYR A 195 11.96 -18.09 -9.44
C TYR A 195 13.03 -19.05 -8.94
N GLU A 196 14.11 -19.18 -9.71
CA GLU A 196 15.37 -19.77 -9.28
C GLU A 196 16.44 -18.67 -9.31
N GLY A 197 16.78 -18.16 -8.12
CA GLY A 197 17.48 -16.89 -8.01
C GLY A 197 16.70 -15.76 -8.68
N ALA A 198 17.33 -15.04 -9.61
CA ALA A 198 16.69 -13.94 -10.33
C ALA A 198 15.92 -14.36 -11.60
N GLU A 199 15.96 -15.64 -11.98
CA GLU A 199 15.34 -16.14 -13.20
C GLU A 199 13.93 -16.69 -12.92
N ARG A 200 12.93 -16.23 -13.69
CA ARG A 200 11.57 -16.78 -13.62
C ARG A 200 11.47 -18.04 -14.47
N VAL A 201 11.17 -19.17 -13.83
CA VAL A 201 11.10 -20.49 -14.47
C VAL A 201 9.65 -20.96 -14.71
N ALA A 202 8.67 -20.38 -14.00
CA ALA A 202 7.25 -20.62 -14.23
C ALA A 202 6.44 -19.34 -13.98
N PHE A 203 5.27 -19.24 -14.62
CA PHE A 203 4.40 -18.09 -14.52
C PHE A 203 2.93 -18.48 -14.68
N GLU A 204 2.08 -17.91 -13.85
CA GLU A 204 0.64 -17.95 -13.97
C GLU A 204 0.05 -16.58 -13.58
N GLY A 205 -0.98 -16.11 -14.30
CA GLY A 205 -1.62 -14.85 -13.97
C GLY A 205 -2.91 -14.61 -14.72
N PHE A 206 -3.80 -13.84 -14.10
CA PHE A 206 -5.13 -13.53 -14.64
C PHE A 206 -5.64 -12.18 -14.13
N THR A 207 -6.59 -11.62 -14.88
CA THR A 207 -7.33 -10.41 -14.51
C THR A 207 -8.81 -10.72 -14.37
N SER A 208 -9.49 -10.01 -13.48
CA SER A 208 -10.94 -10.07 -13.31
C SER A 208 -11.57 -8.73 -13.69
N ASP A 209 -12.73 -8.77 -14.36
CA ASP A 209 -13.50 -7.57 -14.72
C ASP A 209 -14.24 -6.99 -13.49
N VAL A 210 -13.47 -6.49 -12.52
CA VAL A 210 -14.00 -5.77 -11.36
C VAL A 210 -14.38 -4.36 -11.82
N LYS A 211 -15.66 -4.02 -11.76
CA LYS A 211 -16.11 -2.70 -12.23
C LYS A 211 -15.49 -1.58 -11.38
N GLU A 212 -15.04 -0.52 -12.04
CA GLU A 212 -14.55 0.69 -11.37
C GLU A 212 -15.64 1.33 -10.49
N ALA A 213 -15.22 1.95 -9.39
CA ALA A 213 -16.11 2.71 -8.52
C ALA A 213 -16.60 3.95 -9.27
N HIS A 214 -17.87 3.97 -9.67
CA HIS A 214 -18.50 5.19 -10.17
C HIS A 214 -19.12 5.97 -9.02
N SER A 215 -18.57 7.16 -8.74
CA SER A 215 -19.01 8.09 -7.68
C SER A 215 -20.34 8.79 -7.95
N LYS A 216 -21.11 8.37 -8.97
CA LYS A 216 -22.43 8.96 -9.23
C LYS A 216 -23.44 8.36 -8.26
N GLY A 217 -23.57 9.02 -7.10
CA GLY A 217 -24.51 8.68 -6.04
C GLY A 217 -25.94 8.54 -6.56
N GLY A 218 -26.59 7.43 -6.21
CA GLY A 218 -27.96 7.17 -6.60
C GLY A 218 -28.48 5.85 -6.03
N PHE A 219 -29.79 5.64 -6.09
CA PHE A 219 -30.51 4.50 -5.52
C PHE A 219 -30.03 3.09 -5.95
N SER A 220 -29.12 2.99 -6.92
CA SER A 220 -28.51 1.73 -7.37
C SER A 220 -27.09 1.48 -6.84
N GLN A 221 -26.48 2.45 -6.15
CA GLN A 221 -25.09 2.41 -5.70
C GLN A 221 -24.78 1.20 -4.80
N GLY A 222 -25.58 0.96 -3.75
CA GLY A 222 -25.36 -0.19 -2.86
C GLY A 222 -25.55 -1.57 -3.49
N ARG A 223 -26.20 -1.68 -4.66
CA ARG A 223 -26.28 -2.93 -5.44
C ARG A 223 -25.05 -3.12 -6.33
N PHE A 224 -24.42 -2.02 -6.78
CA PHE A 224 -23.17 -2.06 -7.53
C PHE A 224 -21.98 -2.35 -6.62
N GLU A 225 -21.92 -1.71 -5.46
CA GLU A 225 -20.87 -1.93 -4.46
C GLU A 225 -20.84 -3.40 -4.00
N ARG A 226 -21.99 -3.98 -3.64
CA ARG A 226 -22.09 -5.41 -3.27
C ARG A 226 -21.68 -6.36 -4.39
N ARG A 227 -22.01 -6.05 -5.65
CA ARG A 227 -21.53 -6.86 -6.78
C ARG A 227 -20.03 -6.78 -6.92
N ARG A 228 -19.48 -5.57 -6.82
CA ARG A 228 -18.05 -5.34 -6.94
C ARG A 228 -17.29 -6.06 -5.83
N GLU A 229 -17.77 -5.98 -4.59
CA GLU A 229 -17.22 -6.70 -3.46
C GLU A 229 -17.23 -8.21 -3.70
N GLY A 230 -18.35 -8.78 -4.16
CA GLY A 230 -18.43 -10.18 -4.54
C GLY A 230 -17.46 -10.57 -5.68
N GLN A 231 -17.29 -9.71 -6.69
CA GLN A 231 -16.30 -9.95 -7.77
C GLN A 231 -14.85 -9.91 -7.27
N ILE A 232 -14.55 -9.05 -6.30
CA ILE A 232 -13.23 -8.98 -5.67
C ILE A 232 -13.01 -10.23 -4.82
N ASP A 233 -14.01 -10.66 -4.06
CA ASP A 233 -13.92 -11.89 -3.26
C ASP A 233 -13.68 -13.11 -4.16
N ASP A 234 -14.46 -13.29 -5.24
CA ASP A 234 -14.26 -14.38 -6.21
C ASP A 234 -12.84 -14.34 -6.83
N HIS A 235 -12.32 -13.15 -7.13
CA HIS A 235 -10.96 -12.97 -7.65
C HIS A 235 -9.90 -13.40 -6.62
N LEU A 236 -10.05 -12.96 -5.37
CA LEU A 236 -9.10 -13.22 -4.30
C LEU A 236 -9.13 -14.67 -3.82
N ASP A 237 -10.30 -15.32 -3.85
CA ASP A 237 -10.43 -16.75 -3.58
C ASP A 237 -9.65 -17.57 -4.61
N ARG A 238 -9.81 -17.24 -5.90
CA ARG A 238 -9.03 -17.87 -6.98
C ARG A 238 -7.53 -17.60 -6.83
N ALA A 239 -7.14 -16.38 -6.47
CA ALA A 239 -5.74 -16.02 -6.23
C ALA A 239 -5.14 -16.82 -5.07
N ALA A 240 -5.90 -16.98 -3.98
CA ALA A 240 -5.47 -17.75 -2.81
C ALA A 240 -5.36 -19.25 -3.12
N GLU A 241 -6.29 -19.81 -3.89
CA GLU A 241 -6.22 -21.20 -4.37
C GLU A 241 -4.98 -21.43 -5.24
N THR A 242 -4.78 -20.57 -6.25
CA THR A 242 -3.62 -20.66 -7.15
C THR A 242 -2.30 -20.54 -6.37
N LEU A 243 -2.22 -19.62 -5.40
CA LEU A 243 -1.03 -19.47 -4.56
C LEU A 243 -0.76 -20.71 -3.70
N SER A 244 -1.81 -21.31 -3.12
CA SER A 244 -1.69 -22.56 -2.37
C SER A 244 -1.23 -23.71 -3.26
N GLU A 245 -1.78 -23.85 -4.47
CA GLU A 245 -1.33 -24.87 -5.43
C GLU A 245 0.15 -24.72 -5.78
N VAL A 246 0.61 -23.48 -6.02
CA VAL A 246 2.03 -23.22 -6.31
C VAL A 246 2.92 -23.55 -5.11
N ALA A 247 2.47 -23.23 -3.90
CA ALA A 247 3.18 -23.54 -2.65
C ALA A 247 3.28 -25.05 -2.38
N ASP A 248 2.21 -25.80 -2.65
CA ASP A 248 2.15 -27.25 -2.40
C ASP A 248 2.85 -28.07 -3.51
N ALA A 249 2.85 -27.58 -4.75
CA ALA A 249 3.38 -28.31 -5.90
C ALA A 249 4.92 -28.25 -6.03
N ASN A 250 5.59 -27.38 -5.28
CA ASN A 250 7.00 -27.09 -5.47
C ASN A 250 7.76 -27.20 -4.14
N ASP A 251 8.97 -27.80 -4.17
CA ASP A 251 9.98 -27.62 -3.11
C ASP A 251 10.47 -26.16 -3.16
N LEU A 252 9.68 -25.24 -2.60
CA LEU A 252 10.03 -23.83 -2.48
C LEU A 252 10.66 -23.59 -1.12
N ASP A 253 11.72 -22.78 -1.11
CA ASP A 253 12.32 -22.24 0.10
C ASP A 253 11.41 -21.20 0.75
N ARG A 254 10.54 -20.53 -0.05
CA ARG A 254 9.68 -19.44 0.38
C ARG A 254 8.55 -19.11 -0.60
N VAL A 255 7.47 -18.54 -0.07
CA VAL A 255 6.43 -17.81 -0.79
C VAL A 255 6.43 -16.33 -0.36
N ILE A 256 6.55 -15.43 -1.34
CA ILE A 256 6.51 -13.97 -1.15
C ILE A 256 5.25 -13.45 -1.86
N ALA A 257 4.39 -12.70 -1.16
CA ALA A 257 3.20 -12.10 -1.75
C ALA A 257 3.18 -10.59 -1.55
N VAL A 258 3.23 -9.84 -2.64
CA VAL A 258 3.13 -8.37 -2.63
C VAL A 258 1.83 -7.90 -3.26
N GLY A 259 1.42 -6.66 -2.98
CA GLY A 259 0.21 -6.15 -3.62
C GLY A 259 -0.49 -5.00 -2.94
N GLU A 260 -1.79 -4.89 -3.21
CA GLU A 260 -2.65 -3.86 -2.68
C GLU A 260 -2.89 -4.07 -1.17
N ARG A 261 -2.67 -3.02 -0.36
CA ARG A 261 -2.84 -3.08 1.10
C ARG A 261 -4.21 -3.59 1.54
N SER A 262 -5.28 -3.22 0.84
CA SER A 262 -6.66 -3.64 1.17
C SER A 262 -6.92 -5.13 0.97
N VAL A 263 -6.14 -5.83 0.13
CA VAL A 263 -6.39 -7.24 -0.19
C VAL A 263 -5.29 -8.19 0.28
N LEU A 264 -4.08 -7.70 0.57
CA LEU A 264 -2.97 -8.54 1.03
C LEU A 264 -3.29 -9.37 2.28
N GLY A 265 -4.18 -8.88 3.14
CA GLY A 265 -4.66 -9.62 4.32
C GLY A 265 -5.32 -10.96 3.98
N ARG A 266 -5.87 -11.14 2.76
CA ARG A 266 -6.50 -12.40 2.32
C ARG A 266 -5.50 -13.52 2.04
N VAL A 267 -4.26 -13.17 1.68
CA VAL A 267 -3.22 -14.13 1.29
C VAL A 267 -2.09 -14.23 2.31
N ARG A 268 -2.10 -13.43 3.38
CA ARG A 268 -1.05 -13.38 4.40
C ARG A 268 -0.70 -14.74 4.98
N ASP A 269 -1.71 -15.58 5.30
CA ASP A 269 -1.48 -16.90 5.91
C ASP A 269 -0.87 -17.93 4.95
N ARG A 270 -0.71 -17.57 3.66
CA ARG A 270 -0.14 -18.41 2.61
C ARG A 270 1.23 -17.90 2.13
N ALA A 271 1.75 -16.83 2.72
CA ALA A 271 3.02 -16.24 2.34
C ALA A 271 3.91 -16.06 3.58
N ASP A 272 5.19 -16.41 3.43
CA ASP A 272 6.18 -16.20 4.48
C ASP A 272 6.53 -14.70 4.61
N VAL A 273 6.44 -13.97 3.49
CA VAL A 273 6.72 -12.52 3.43
C VAL A 273 5.61 -11.82 2.67
N THR A 274 5.14 -10.69 3.22
CA THR A 274 4.18 -9.81 2.56
C THR A 274 4.67 -8.38 2.53
N ASP A 275 4.41 -7.67 1.43
CA ASP A 275 4.71 -6.24 1.31
C ASP A 275 3.74 -5.52 0.36
N VAL A 276 3.62 -4.21 0.49
CA VAL A 276 2.76 -3.39 -0.39
C VAL A 276 3.45 -3.14 -1.73
N SER A 277 2.70 -3.19 -2.82
CA SER A 277 3.18 -2.86 -4.16
C SER A 277 2.16 -2.03 -4.92
N ASP A 278 2.65 -1.00 -5.60
CA ASP A 278 1.85 -0.14 -6.48
C ASP A 278 1.85 -0.64 -7.93
N ALA A 279 2.55 -1.74 -8.25
CA ALA A 279 2.68 -2.27 -9.61
C ALA A 279 1.32 -2.65 -10.22
N THR A 280 0.97 -2.02 -11.36
CA THR A 280 -0.32 -2.18 -12.05
C THR A 280 -0.14 -2.66 -13.48
N GLY A 281 -1.24 -3.04 -14.13
CA GLY A 281 -1.28 -3.38 -15.55
C GLY A 281 -1.45 -4.87 -15.80
N LYS A 282 -0.93 -5.36 -16.92
CA LYS A 282 -1.06 -6.77 -17.29
C LYS A 282 -0.33 -7.66 -16.27
N PRO A 283 -0.85 -8.86 -15.94
CA PRO A 283 -0.30 -9.73 -14.90
C PRO A 283 1.22 -9.90 -14.98
N GLU A 284 1.75 -10.28 -16.15
CA GLU A 284 3.19 -10.53 -16.32
C GLU A 284 4.05 -9.26 -16.12
N ALA A 285 3.64 -8.14 -16.73
CA ALA A 285 4.38 -6.88 -16.63
C ALA A 285 4.31 -6.27 -15.22
N ALA A 286 3.15 -6.39 -14.57
CA ALA A 286 2.95 -5.93 -13.20
C ALA A 286 3.79 -6.78 -12.23
N LEU A 287 3.87 -8.09 -12.44
CA LEU A 287 4.72 -8.98 -11.66
C LEU A 287 6.21 -8.61 -11.79
N ASP A 288 6.68 -8.34 -13.02
CA ASP A 288 8.08 -7.94 -13.26
C ASP A 288 8.43 -6.62 -12.57
N ASP A 289 7.50 -5.67 -12.56
CA ASP A 289 7.66 -4.37 -11.91
C ASP A 289 7.69 -4.52 -10.39
N ALA A 290 6.71 -5.25 -9.84
CA ALA A 290 6.64 -5.58 -8.42
C ALA A 290 7.91 -6.30 -7.94
N PHE A 291 8.41 -7.28 -8.71
CA PHE A 291 9.64 -7.99 -8.39
C PHE A 291 10.85 -7.06 -8.36
N ARG A 292 10.97 -6.18 -9.37
CA ARG A 292 12.07 -5.22 -9.47
C ARG A 292 12.08 -4.19 -8.33
N ASP A 293 10.90 -3.81 -7.83
CA ASP A 293 10.77 -2.86 -6.75
C ASP A 293 10.90 -3.50 -5.37
N PHE A 294 10.40 -4.72 -5.18
CA PHE A 294 10.57 -5.48 -3.94
C PHE A 294 12.05 -5.70 -3.60
N TRP A 295 12.88 -6.07 -4.59
CA TRP A 295 14.32 -6.28 -4.39
C TRP A 295 15.16 -4.99 -4.40
N ARG A 296 14.52 -3.83 -4.26
CA ARG A 296 15.20 -2.55 -4.08
C ARG A 296 15.61 -2.38 -2.63
N VAL A 297 16.89 -2.13 -2.40
CA VAL A 297 17.44 -1.87 -1.07
C VAL A 297 17.71 -0.39 -0.90
N ARG A 298 17.11 0.19 0.14
CA ARG A 298 17.42 1.57 0.53
C ARG A 298 18.63 1.59 1.45
N VAL A 299 19.66 2.30 1.03
CA VAL A 299 20.91 2.53 1.76
C VAL A 299 20.89 3.95 2.32
N ARG A 300 21.05 4.06 3.64
CA ARG A 300 21.09 5.33 4.37
C ARG A 300 22.42 5.44 5.10
N ALA A 301 23.18 6.48 4.79
CA ALA A 301 24.42 6.79 5.48
C ALA A 301 24.09 7.59 6.75
N ILE A 302 24.44 7.05 7.91
CA ILE A 302 24.18 7.62 9.25
C ILE A 302 25.33 8.53 9.64
#